data_AF-A0A7C2DNL3-F1
#
_entry.id   AF-A0A7C2DNL3-F1
#
_cell.length_a   1.000
_cell.length_b   1.000
_cell.length_c   1.000
_cell.angle_alpha   90.00
_cell.angle_beta   90.00
_cell.angle_gamma   90.00
#
_symmetry.space_group_name_H-M   'P 1'
#
loop_
_entity.id
_entity.type
_entity.pdbx_description
1 polymer ?
#
loop_
_entity_poly.entity_id
_entity_poly.type
_entity_poly.pdbx_seq_one_letter_code
_entity_poly.pdbx_strand_id
1 'polypeptide(L)'
;MHRPDPGRRDVAPPAPARGRGAGGGLRRLPRGDPGGALGGRGRRWARRRPGPGGPAAAARPPGAGAGGAARRRARGGRGGPRRAGPRSRGGRAVGVAVITDGAAALPPGLAAEAGVVVLPMWLTIGGTSYREDQIALEELVARLDEGVTTSGPSPGEFREAIEANLTPEGAVVLTVSRRVSGVHGAALLATRPFGPAVRVIDTGTAAGGQGLVALAAAAVARAGGSLDEVEAAARRAAGRVRLVAALERLDRLVRGGHVPGLAAWAGRTLGLRPLVELRAGRIRPLRPARSQEAAIERMVEACLEGGRGGGRLHAAAMHALAPGAAERLLVRLRAAVEPATAYVGPFSSVMVAHTGPGLVGLAWWWEEAEAGVEEPLVGAAAAVPA
;
A
#
# COMPACT_ATOMS: atom_id res chain seq x y z
N MET A 1 7.26 50.02 -64.96
CA MET A 1 6.75 51.24 -64.30
C MET A 1 6.47 50.88 -62.84
N HIS A 2 7.40 51.12 -61.90
CA HIS A 2 7.53 52.35 -61.07
C HIS A 2 6.25 52.65 -60.27
N ARG A 3 6.21 52.80 -58.94
CA ARG A 3 7.11 52.66 -57.77
C ARG A 3 6.18 52.89 -56.50
N PRO A 4 6.63 53.00 -55.23
CA PRO A 4 6.56 51.97 -54.18
C PRO A 4 5.88 52.36 -52.84
N ASP A 5 5.94 51.41 -51.88
CA ASP A 5 5.81 51.49 -50.40
C ASP A 5 6.67 52.61 -49.75
N PRO A 6 6.34 53.14 -48.53
CA PRO A 6 6.97 52.62 -47.30
C PRO A 6 6.15 52.75 -46.00
N GLY A 7 6.19 51.74 -45.11
CA GLY A 7 5.58 51.89 -43.79
C GLY A 7 5.89 50.90 -42.67
N ARG A 8 6.97 50.09 -42.72
CA ARG A 8 7.48 49.34 -41.55
C ARG A 8 8.51 50.15 -40.78
N ARG A 9 8.41 50.19 -39.44
CA ARG A 9 9.56 50.41 -38.54
C ARG A 9 9.48 49.49 -37.32
N ASP A 10 10.45 48.60 -37.24
CA ASP A 10 10.93 47.93 -36.03
C ASP A 10 11.71 48.93 -35.16
N VAL A 11 11.57 48.89 -33.82
CA VAL A 11 12.65 49.27 -32.89
C VAL A 11 12.58 48.42 -31.60
N ALA A 12 13.74 47.85 -31.26
CA ALA A 12 14.08 47.00 -30.13
C ALA A 12 14.19 47.77 -28.77
N PRO A 13 14.36 47.08 -27.61
CA PRO A 13 14.36 47.73 -26.30
C PRO A 13 15.76 48.23 -25.88
N PRO A 14 15.86 49.26 -25.01
CA PRO A 14 17.15 49.67 -24.44
C PRO A 14 17.49 48.93 -23.13
N ALA A 15 18.79 48.64 -22.99
CA ALA A 15 19.48 48.11 -21.80
C ALA A 15 20.04 49.26 -20.92
N PRO A 16 20.70 48.99 -19.76
CA PRO A 16 20.53 49.76 -18.52
C PRO A 16 21.56 50.87 -18.27
N ALA A 17 21.21 51.79 -17.36
CA ALA A 17 22.14 52.75 -16.77
C ALA A 17 22.11 52.72 -15.23
N ARG A 18 23.31 52.89 -14.66
CA ARG A 18 23.72 52.77 -13.26
C ARG A 18 23.29 53.97 -12.41
N GLY A 19 23.04 53.75 -11.12
CA GLY A 19 22.97 54.80 -10.09
C GLY A 19 23.32 54.23 -8.70
N ARG A 20 24.29 54.86 -8.04
CA ARG A 20 24.96 54.45 -6.79
C ARG A 20 24.27 55.03 -5.53
N GLY A 21 24.55 54.43 -4.37
CA GLY A 21 24.48 55.06 -3.03
C GLY A 21 23.48 54.37 -2.08
N ALA A 22 23.89 53.42 -1.23
CA ALA A 22 24.59 53.56 0.06
C ALA A 22 23.62 53.56 1.26
N GLY A 23 23.81 52.63 2.21
CA GLY A 23 23.28 52.77 3.57
C GLY A 23 22.77 51.50 4.28
N GLY A 24 23.70 50.71 4.85
CA GLY A 24 23.57 50.18 6.22
C GLY A 24 22.73 48.92 6.49
N GLY A 25 23.36 47.92 7.13
CA GLY A 25 22.68 47.10 8.14
C GLY A 25 22.59 45.58 7.95
N LEU A 26 23.71 44.90 7.68
CA LEU A 26 23.83 43.44 7.89
C LEU A 26 23.71 43.10 9.39
N ARG A 27 22.64 42.41 9.81
CA ARG A 27 22.60 41.68 11.09
C ARG A 27 22.94 40.20 10.84
N ARG A 28 24.20 39.84 11.12
CA ARG A 28 24.65 38.46 11.32
C ARG A 28 24.16 37.96 12.68
N LEU A 29 23.56 36.77 12.70
CA LEU A 29 23.31 35.99 13.91
C LEU A 29 24.60 35.24 14.29
N PRO A 30 25.04 35.25 15.56
CA PRO A 30 26.31 34.64 15.95
C PRO A 30 26.16 33.13 16.16
N ARG A 31 27.09 32.37 15.57
CA ARG A 31 27.52 31.06 16.07
C ARG A 31 28.39 31.31 17.29
N GLY A 32 28.08 30.66 18.40
CA GLY A 32 28.92 30.63 19.60
C GLY A 32 29.17 29.19 20.01
N ASP A 33 30.43 28.77 19.90
CA ASP A 33 31.15 27.97 20.89
C ASP A 33 32.64 28.18 20.60
N PRO A 34 33.49 28.44 21.62
CA PRO A 34 34.14 27.31 22.29
C PRO A 34 34.48 27.51 23.80
N GLY A 35 34.45 26.40 24.54
CA GLY A 35 35.49 25.95 25.48
C GLY A 35 35.74 26.70 26.81
N GLY A 36 35.69 25.94 27.92
CA GLY A 36 36.67 26.10 29.01
C GLY A 36 36.16 26.20 30.46
N ALA A 37 36.38 25.11 31.20
CA ALA A 37 36.94 25.07 32.57
C ALA A 37 36.10 25.41 33.83
N LEU A 38 35.99 24.36 34.67
CA LEU A 38 36.35 24.28 36.10
C LEU A 38 35.49 24.95 37.19
N GLY A 39 35.14 24.14 38.20
CA GLY A 39 34.70 24.52 39.55
C GLY A 39 33.33 23.91 39.88
N GLY A 40 33.15 22.85 40.68
CA GLY A 40 33.85 22.49 41.91
C GLY A 40 33.01 22.93 43.12
N ARG A 41 32.24 21.98 43.69
CA ARG A 41 31.55 21.89 45.02
C ARG A 41 30.26 21.07 44.80
N GLY A 42 29.97 19.93 45.40
CA GLY A 42 30.41 19.33 46.65
C GLY A 42 29.20 19.17 47.60
N ARG A 43 29.03 17.96 48.17
CA ARG A 43 28.00 17.48 49.15
C ARG A 43 26.75 16.88 48.48
N ARG A 44 26.55 15.56 48.34
CA ARG A 44 26.62 14.35 49.22
C ARG A 44 25.52 14.31 50.29
N TRP A 45 24.89 13.13 50.42
CA TRP A 45 23.96 12.52 51.41
C TRP A 45 22.67 12.04 50.70
N ALA A 46 22.18 10.81 50.79
CA ALA A 46 22.57 9.65 51.58
C ALA A 46 22.11 8.35 50.86
N ARG A 47 22.92 7.30 50.97
CA ARG A 47 22.53 5.90 50.74
C ARG A 47 21.74 5.44 51.98
N ARG A 48 20.62 4.75 51.80
CA ARG A 48 20.05 3.86 52.84
C ARG A 48 20.26 2.41 52.44
N ARG A 49 20.87 1.68 53.36
CA ARG A 49 21.10 0.23 53.38
C ARG A 49 19.97 -0.45 54.19
N PRO A 50 19.85 -1.79 54.11
CA PRO A 50 18.66 -2.55 54.48
C PRO A 50 18.57 -2.83 55.98
N GLY A 51 17.35 -3.09 56.47
CA GLY A 51 17.05 -3.57 57.82
C GLY A 51 16.48 -4.99 57.83
N PRO A 52 16.51 -5.71 58.97
CA PRO A 52 16.70 -7.16 59.03
C PRO A 52 15.47 -7.96 59.49
N GLY A 53 15.54 -9.29 59.33
CA GLY A 53 14.96 -10.27 60.27
C GLY A 53 13.74 -11.08 59.80
N GLY A 54 13.96 -12.34 59.42
CA GLY A 54 12.99 -13.45 59.61
C GLY A 54 12.89 -13.85 61.10
N PRO A 55 12.12 -14.88 61.53
CA PRO A 55 12.04 -16.24 60.95
C PRO A 55 10.55 -16.72 60.84
N ALA A 56 10.11 -17.95 60.57
CA ALA A 56 10.64 -19.30 60.64
C ALA A 56 9.79 -20.26 59.76
N ALA A 57 10.35 -21.43 59.45
CA ALA A 57 9.72 -22.56 58.79
C ALA A 57 8.75 -23.35 59.72
N ALA A 58 7.71 -23.94 59.15
CA ALA A 58 6.98 -25.11 59.66
C ALA A 58 6.30 -25.79 58.46
N ALA A 59 6.73 -26.98 58.03
CA ALA A 59 6.40 -28.31 58.56
C ALA A 59 5.29 -28.98 57.72
N ARG A 60 5.69 -30.04 56.99
CA ARG A 60 4.80 -31.08 56.45
C ARG A 60 4.37 -32.01 57.60
N PRO A 61 3.24 -32.73 57.43
CA PRO A 61 3.20 -34.14 57.87
C PRO A 61 2.52 -35.04 56.79
N PRO A 62 2.33 -36.36 57.00
CA PRO A 62 2.92 -37.45 56.18
C PRO A 62 1.86 -38.23 55.36
N GLY A 63 2.23 -39.06 54.36
CA GLY A 63 2.37 -40.53 54.46
C GLY A 63 0.98 -41.22 54.49
N ALA A 64 0.61 -42.25 53.74
CA ALA A 64 1.21 -43.37 53.00
C ALA A 64 0.20 -43.73 51.87
N GLY A 65 0.36 -44.57 50.87
CA GLY A 65 1.17 -45.71 50.43
C GLY A 65 0.38 -46.22 49.19
N ALA A 66 0.66 -47.24 48.41
CA ALA A 66 1.72 -48.22 48.23
C ALA A 66 1.38 -48.91 46.89
N GLY A 67 2.37 -49.52 46.24
CA GLY A 67 2.17 -50.48 45.15
C GLY A 67 2.02 -49.83 43.77
N GLY A 68 2.62 -50.32 42.70
CA GLY A 68 3.30 -51.59 42.49
C GLY A 68 3.85 -51.59 41.06
N ALA A 69 4.79 -52.51 40.85
CA ALA A 69 5.64 -52.63 39.68
C ALA A 69 4.93 -52.70 38.32
N ALA A 70 5.62 -52.26 37.26
CA ALA A 70 6.04 -53.18 36.19
C ALA A 70 6.96 -52.47 35.19
N ARG A 71 8.11 -53.11 34.96
CA ARG A 71 9.03 -52.82 33.86
C ARG A 71 8.41 -53.25 32.54
N ARG A 72 8.55 -52.47 31.47
CA ARG A 72 8.82 -53.00 30.13
C ARG A 72 9.58 -51.99 29.29
N ARG A 73 10.68 -52.47 28.70
CA ARG A 73 11.60 -51.73 27.85
C ARG A 73 11.14 -51.77 26.38
N ALA A 74 11.54 -50.70 25.68
CA ALA A 74 12.19 -50.69 24.37
C ALA A 74 11.39 -50.41 23.09
N ARG A 75 12.12 -49.66 22.25
CA ARG A 75 12.02 -49.38 20.80
C ARG A 75 11.12 -48.19 20.47
N GLY A 76 11.59 -47.06 19.95
CA GLY A 76 12.72 -46.85 19.05
C GLY A 76 12.15 -46.52 17.66
N GLY A 77 11.97 -45.23 17.36
CA GLY A 77 11.44 -44.76 16.08
C GLY A 77 11.75 -43.28 15.89
N ARG A 78 12.92 -42.99 15.32
CA ARG A 78 13.33 -41.65 14.89
C ARG A 78 12.42 -41.20 13.74
N GLY A 79 11.50 -40.27 14.00
CA GLY A 79 10.77 -39.55 12.95
C GLY A 79 11.68 -38.50 12.33
N GLY A 80 12.38 -38.85 11.25
CA GLY A 80 13.12 -37.88 10.43
C GLY A 80 12.16 -36.92 9.70
N PRO A 81 12.64 -35.72 9.30
CA PRO A 81 11.81 -34.76 8.59
C PRO A 81 11.39 -35.33 7.23
N ARG A 82 10.09 -35.33 6.97
CA ARG A 82 9.50 -35.72 5.69
C ARG A 82 10.08 -34.82 4.60
N ARG A 83 10.90 -35.39 3.72
CA ARG A 83 11.35 -34.73 2.49
C ARG A 83 10.11 -34.39 1.66
N ALA A 84 9.89 -33.11 1.41
CA ALA A 84 8.91 -32.64 0.45
C ALA A 84 9.28 -33.23 -0.93
N GLY A 85 8.36 -34.01 -1.50
CA GLY A 85 8.47 -34.49 -2.88
C GLY A 85 8.45 -33.31 -3.86
N PRO A 86 8.93 -33.51 -5.10
CA PRO A 86 8.95 -32.46 -6.11
C PRO A 86 7.51 -31.99 -6.36
N ARG A 87 7.23 -30.73 -6.02
CA ARG A 87 5.98 -30.07 -6.42
C ARG A 87 5.91 -30.12 -7.94
N SER A 88 4.79 -30.63 -8.44
CA SER A 88 4.47 -30.60 -9.86
C SER A 88 4.68 -29.19 -10.38
N ARG A 89 5.57 -29.04 -11.37
CA ARG A 89 5.70 -27.82 -12.16
C ARG A 89 4.44 -27.69 -13.01
N GLY A 90 3.35 -27.21 -12.40
CA GLY A 90 2.22 -26.65 -13.15
C GLY A 90 2.79 -25.59 -14.08
N GLY A 91 2.41 -25.65 -15.36
CA GLY A 91 3.03 -24.91 -16.47
C GLY A 91 3.38 -23.49 -16.06
N ARG A 92 4.68 -23.13 -16.12
CA ARG A 92 5.12 -21.74 -15.98
C ARG A 92 4.34 -20.94 -17.02
N ALA A 93 3.63 -19.91 -16.56
CA ALA A 93 2.98 -18.97 -17.45
C ALA A 93 4.01 -18.44 -18.46
N VAL A 94 3.68 -18.56 -19.74
CA VAL A 94 4.48 -18.05 -20.85
C VAL A 94 4.12 -16.57 -20.95
N GLY A 95 4.94 -15.70 -20.35
CA GLY A 95 4.65 -14.27 -20.26
C GLY A 95 5.44 -13.57 -19.16
N VAL A 96 5.40 -12.24 -19.15
CA VAL A 96 6.08 -11.40 -18.17
C VAL A 96 5.56 -11.71 -16.75
N ALA A 97 6.45 -11.96 -15.80
CA ALA A 97 6.04 -12.17 -14.41
C ALA A 97 5.54 -10.87 -13.78
N VAL A 98 4.40 -10.90 -13.09
CA VAL A 98 3.87 -9.75 -12.33
C VAL A 98 4.01 -10.01 -10.83
N ILE A 99 4.78 -9.16 -10.18
CA ILE A 99 5.12 -9.26 -8.76
C ILE A 99 4.64 -7.98 -8.05
N THR A 100 4.05 -8.10 -6.87
CA THR A 100 3.64 -6.96 -6.03
C THR A 100 3.96 -7.22 -4.57
N ASP A 101 3.93 -6.18 -3.74
CA ASP A 101 3.89 -6.31 -2.28
C ASP A 101 2.45 -6.41 -1.73
N GLY A 102 2.34 -6.84 -0.46
CA GLY A 102 1.08 -7.08 0.26
C GLY A 102 0.20 -5.84 0.47
N ALA A 103 0.73 -4.62 0.28
CA ALA A 103 -0.09 -3.43 0.32
C ALA A 103 -1.08 -3.37 -0.85
N ALA A 104 -0.95 -4.22 -1.88
CA ALA A 104 -1.94 -4.35 -2.94
C ALA A 104 -3.32 -4.86 -2.46
N ALA A 105 -3.38 -5.49 -1.28
CA ALA A 105 -4.63 -5.99 -0.70
C ALA A 105 -5.45 -6.90 -1.64
N LEU A 106 -4.78 -7.58 -2.57
CA LEU A 106 -5.48 -8.48 -3.50
C LEU A 106 -5.96 -9.71 -2.73
N PRO A 107 -7.24 -10.13 -2.90
CA PRO A 107 -7.70 -11.41 -2.40
C PRO A 107 -6.78 -12.54 -2.92
N PRO A 108 -6.33 -13.48 -2.06
CA PRO A 108 -5.37 -14.51 -2.48
C PRO A 108 -5.82 -15.34 -3.68
N GLY A 109 -7.11 -15.67 -3.76
CA GLY A 109 -7.68 -16.39 -4.91
C GLY A 109 -7.60 -15.60 -6.21
N LEU A 110 -7.89 -14.30 -6.16
CA LEU A 110 -7.82 -13.41 -7.31
C LEU A 110 -6.37 -13.18 -7.77
N ALA A 111 -5.44 -13.03 -6.84
CA ALA A 111 -4.01 -12.93 -7.16
C ALA A 111 -3.51 -14.20 -7.87
N ALA A 112 -3.88 -15.39 -7.36
CA ALA A 112 -3.52 -16.67 -7.95
C ALA A 112 -4.13 -16.84 -9.36
N GLU A 113 -5.41 -16.53 -9.54
CA GLU A 113 -6.10 -16.59 -10.83
C GLU A 113 -5.47 -15.63 -11.86
N ALA A 114 -5.09 -14.43 -11.43
CA ALA A 114 -4.42 -13.45 -12.27
C ALA A 114 -2.94 -13.81 -12.57
N GLY A 115 -2.35 -14.77 -11.85
CA GLY A 115 -0.92 -15.06 -11.96
C GLY A 115 -0.02 -13.99 -11.35
N VAL A 116 -0.53 -13.25 -10.34
CA VAL A 116 0.19 -12.20 -9.64
C VAL A 116 0.86 -12.78 -8.39
N VAL A 117 2.18 -12.60 -8.28
CA VAL A 117 2.95 -12.98 -7.10
C VAL A 117 2.86 -11.84 -6.07
N VAL A 118 2.34 -12.12 -4.88
CA VAL A 118 2.22 -11.13 -3.79
C VAL A 118 3.24 -11.45 -2.71
N LEU A 119 4.18 -10.55 -2.46
CA LEU A 119 5.12 -10.66 -1.35
C LEU A 119 4.46 -10.17 -0.07
N PRO A 120 4.47 -10.99 1.00
CA PRO A 120 3.89 -10.58 2.26
C PRO A 120 4.71 -9.47 2.91
N MET A 121 4.02 -8.62 3.65
CA MET A 121 4.60 -7.59 4.52
C MET A 121 4.73 -8.09 5.96
N TRP A 122 5.30 -7.25 6.82
CA TRP A 122 5.65 -7.61 8.20
C TRP A 122 5.05 -6.63 9.21
N LEU A 123 4.60 -7.17 10.33
CA LEU A 123 4.13 -6.48 11.53
C LEU A 123 5.12 -6.72 12.67
N THR A 124 5.38 -5.70 13.49
CA THR A 124 6.09 -5.88 14.76
C THR A 124 5.20 -5.41 15.90
N ILE A 125 4.89 -6.33 16.81
CA ILE A 125 3.95 -6.15 17.93
C ILE A 125 4.66 -6.56 19.21
N GLY A 126 4.79 -5.63 20.17
CA GLY A 126 5.50 -5.90 21.42
C GLY A 126 6.94 -6.37 21.22
N GLY A 127 7.61 -5.92 20.15
CA GLY A 127 8.97 -6.32 19.78
C GLY A 127 9.11 -7.66 19.05
N THR A 128 8.00 -8.37 18.80
CA THR A 128 8.01 -9.62 18.01
C THR A 128 7.52 -9.35 16.59
N SER A 129 8.26 -9.83 15.59
CA SER A 129 7.90 -9.69 14.17
C SER A 129 7.07 -10.87 13.67
N TYR A 130 6.00 -10.56 12.94
CA TYR A 130 5.06 -11.49 12.34
C TYR A 130 4.94 -11.16 10.86
N ARG A 131 4.91 -12.19 10.01
CA ARG A 131 4.47 -12.03 8.62
C ARG A 131 2.97 -11.73 8.62
N GLU A 132 2.49 -10.89 7.72
CA GLU A 132 1.12 -10.36 7.79
C GLU A 132 0.02 -11.44 7.74
N ASP A 133 0.31 -12.60 7.15
CA ASP A 133 -0.58 -13.77 7.08
C ASP A 133 -0.44 -14.74 8.27
N GLN A 134 0.48 -14.48 9.20
CA GLN A 134 0.68 -15.28 10.42
C GLN A 134 -0.14 -14.75 11.61
N ILE A 135 -0.79 -13.60 11.45
CA ILE A 135 -1.62 -13.00 12.49
C ILE A 135 -3.03 -12.73 11.95
N ALA A 136 -4.03 -13.22 12.67
CA ALA A 136 -5.43 -12.94 12.35
C ALA A 136 -5.74 -11.45 12.60
N LEU A 137 -6.67 -10.90 11.81
CA LEU A 137 -6.97 -9.48 11.86
C LEU A 137 -7.60 -9.07 13.20
N GLU A 138 -8.42 -9.95 13.77
CA GLU A 138 -9.04 -9.80 15.08
C GLU A 138 -8.00 -9.79 16.20
N GLU A 139 -6.99 -10.66 16.11
CA GLU A 139 -5.87 -10.69 17.05
C GLU A 139 -5.05 -9.40 16.97
N LEU A 140 -4.73 -8.94 15.75
CA LEU A 140 -4.06 -7.66 15.57
C LEU A 140 -4.86 -6.52 16.21
N VAL A 141 -6.17 -6.45 15.98
CA VAL A 141 -7.04 -5.39 16.53
C VAL A 141 -7.02 -5.36 18.05
N ALA A 142 -7.04 -6.53 18.71
CA ALA A 142 -6.92 -6.63 20.16
C ALA A 142 -5.58 -6.11 20.71
N ARG A 143 -4.53 -6.11 19.88
CA ARG A 143 -3.15 -5.77 20.24
C ARG A 143 -2.67 -4.44 19.66
N LEU A 144 -3.53 -3.65 19.00
CA LEU A 144 -3.14 -2.39 18.33
C LEU A 144 -2.47 -1.39 19.27
N ASP A 145 -2.86 -1.38 20.54
CA ASP A 145 -2.36 -0.42 21.52
C ASP A 145 -1.01 -0.85 22.14
N GLU A 146 -0.46 -2.02 21.78
CA GLU A 146 0.88 -2.49 22.19
C GLU A 146 2.04 -1.79 21.43
N GLY A 147 1.73 -0.82 20.56
CA GLY A 147 2.74 -0.15 19.74
C GLY A 147 3.12 -0.99 18.51
N VAL A 148 2.14 -1.18 17.62
CA VAL A 148 2.34 -1.91 16.36
C VAL A 148 3.11 -1.04 15.36
N THR A 149 4.15 -1.62 14.76
CA THR A 149 4.86 -1.04 13.61
C THR A 149 4.84 -2.00 12.44
N THR A 150 5.12 -1.50 11.24
CA THR A 150 5.06 -2.31 10.00
C THR A 150 6.31 -2.09 9.16
N SER A 151 6.73 -3.11 8.44
CA SER A 151 7.74 -3.01 7.40
C SER A 151 7.30 -3.74 6.14
N GLY A 152 7.80 -3.27 4.99
CA GLY A 152 7.62 -3.98 3.73
C GLY A 152 8.56 -5.17 3.58
N PRO A 153 8.48 -5.88 2.44
CA PRO A 153 9.45 -6.90 2.09
C PRO A 153 10.85 -6.28 1.97
N SER A 154 11.85 -7.01 2.45
CA SER A 154 13.26 -6.66 2.35
C SER A 154 13.77 -6.79 0.90
N PRO A 155 14.91 -6.16 0.56
CA PRO A 155 15.54 -6.38 -0.73
C PRO A 155 15.88 -7.85 -1.01
N GLY A 156 16.18 -8.63 0.03
CA GLY A 156 16.45 -10.06 -0.08
C GLY A 156 15.21 -10.83 -0.51
N GLU A 157 14.06 -10.58 0.12
CA GLU A 157 12.79 -11.22 -0.22
C GLU A 157 12.32 -10.85 -1.63
N PHE A 158 12.48 -9.59 -2.05
CA PHE A 158 12.23 -9.20 -3.44
C PHE A 158 13.14 -9.95 -4.41
N ARG A 159 14.44 -10.06 -4.11
CA ARG A 159 15.40 -10.77 -4.97
C ARG A 159 15.00 -12.24 -5.11
N GLU A 160 14.71 -12.92 -4.01
CA GLU A 160 14.27 -14.32 -4.01
C GLU A 160 12.99 -14.51 -4.84
N ALA A 161 12.02 -13.61 -4.69
CA ALA A 161 10.79 -13.67 -5.47
C ALA A 161 11.03 -13.43 -6.96
N ILE A 162 11.92 -12.50 -7.31
CA ILE A 162 12.32 -12.27 -8.71
C ILE A 162 13.01 -13.51 -9.26
N GLU A 163 14.01 -14.09 -8.58
CA GLU A 163 14.73 -15.29 -9.02
C GLU A 163 13.79 -16.48 -9.25
N ALA A 164 12.83 -16.67 -8.34
CA ALA A 164 11.86 -17.76 -8.43
C ALA A 164 10.92 -17.62 -9.64
N ASN A 165 10.55 -16.39 -10.01
CA ASN A 165 9.47 -16.11 -10.95
C ASN A 165 9.90 -15.48 -12.28
N LEU A 166 11.14 -15.02 -12.43
CA LEU A 166 11.64 -14.39 -13.65
C LEU A 166 11.45 -15.30 -14.86
N THR A 167 10.83 -14.80 -15.91
CA THR A 167 10.62 -15.52 -17.17
C THR A 167 11.57 -15.00 -18.25
N PRO A 168 11.73 -15.71 -19.39
CA PRO A 168 12.46 -15.19 -20.54
C PRO A 168 11.94 -13.84 -21.03
N GLU A 169 10.65 -13.56 -20.84
CA GLU A 169 9.98 -12.31 -21.21
C GLU A 169 10.21 -11.17 -20.19
N GLY A 170 10.73 -11.49 -19.00
CA GLY A 170 11.07 -10.53 -17.94
C GLY A 170 10.06 -10.47 -16.79
N ALA A 171 10.18 -9.45 -15.94
CA ALA A 171 9.28 -9.25 -14.81
C ALA A 171 8.97 -7.77 -14.55
N VAL A 172 7.75 -7.49 -14.09
CA VAL A 172 7.33 -6.20 -13.55
C VAL A 172 7.06 -6.34 -12.05
N VAL A 173 7.73 -5.50 -11.25
CA VAL A 173 7.54 -5.38 -9.80
C VAL A 173 6.76 -4.10 -9.52
N LEU A 174 5.52 -4.25 -9.06
CA LEU A 174 4.60 -3.19 -8.72
C LEU A 174 4.67 -2.93 -7.23
N THR A 175 4.93 -1.68 -6.85
CA THR A 175 5.12 -1.33 -5.44
C THR A 175 4.12 -0.30 -4.96
N VAL A 176 3.79 -0.38 -3.68
CA VAL A 176 3.09 0.68 -2.97
C VAL A 176 3.79 2.02 -3.14
N SER A 177 3.01 3.11 -3.16
CA SER A 177 3.50 4.46 -3.36
C SER A 177 4.78 4.75 -2.55
N ARG A 178 5.84 5.16 -3.24
CA ARG A 178 7.12 5.53 -2.58
C ARG A 178 7.01 6.71 -1.61
N ARG A 179 5.89 7.45 -1.67
CA ARG A 179 5.61 8.57 -0.76
C ARG A 179 5.01 8.14 0.57
N VAL A 180 4.48 6.92 0.66
CA VAL A 180 3.89 6.39 1.91
C VAL A 180 4.73 5.27 2.50
N SER A 181 5.63 4.65 1.75
CA SER A 181 6.44 3.51 2.20
C SER A 181 7.81 3.44 1.52
N GLY A 182 8.79 2.86 2.21
CA GLY A 182 10.14 2.59 1.68
C GLY A 182 10.25 1.37 0.76
N VAL A 183 9.15 0.62 0.55
CA VAL A 183 9.10 -0.63 -0.25
C VAL A 183 9.67 -0.43 -1.65
N HIS A 184 9.34 0.68 -2.33
CA HIS A 184 9.84 0.96 -3.66
C HIS A 184 11.38 1.00 -3.72
N GLY A 185 12.01 1.59 -2.69
CA GLY A 185 13.48 1.61 -2.57
C GLY A 185 14.06 0.21 -2.36
N ALA A 186 13.41 -0.62 -1.53
CA ALA A 186 13.84 -2.00 -1.31
C ALA A 186 13.77 -2.84 -2.60
N ALA A 187 12.69 -2.70 -3.38
CA ALA A 187 12.53 -3.36 -4.66
C ALA A 187 13.60 -2.91 -5.68
N LEU A 188 13.89 -1.61 -5.78
CA LEU A 188 14.96 -1.09 -6.65
C LEU A 188 16.35 -1.64 -6.30
N LEU A 189 16.64 -1.86 -5.01
CA LEU A 189 17.88 -2.49 -4.58
C LEU A 189 17.94 -3.96 -5.01
N ALA A 190 16.81 -4.66 -4.92
CA ALA A 190 16.70 -6.05 -5.32
C ALA A 190 16.89 -6.28 -6.83
N THR A 191 16.50 -5.31 -7.68
CA THR A 191 16.53 -5.51 -9.13
C THR A 191 17.89 -5.31 -9.80
N ARG A 192 18.87 -4.72 -9.10
CA ARG A 192 20.20 -4.41 -9.67
C ARG A 192 20.88 -5.57 -10.44
N PRO A 193 20.85 -6.83 -9.95
CA PRO A 193 21.48 -7.94 -10.65
C PRO A 193 20.78 -8.36 -11.96
N PHE A 194 19.52 -8.00 -12.15
CA PHE A 194 18.70 -8.44 -13.28
C PHE A 194 18.67 -7.44 -14.45
N GLY A 195 19.24 -6.25 -14.25
CA GLY A 195 19.34 -5.22 -15.29
C GLY A 195 18.00 -4.93 -15.98
N PRO A 196 17.94 -4.90 -17.33
CA PRO A 196 16.74 -4.56 -18.06
C PRO A 196 15.72 -5.71 -18.17
N ALA A 197 15.95 -6.88 -17.57
CA ALA A 197 14.94 -7.94 -17.55
C ALA A 197 13.81 -7.67 -16.52
N VAL A 198 14.03 -6.73 -15.58
CA VAL A 198 13.07 -6.43 -14.52
C VAL A 198 12.78 -4.93 -14.45
N ARG A 199 11.50 -4.57 -14.35
CA ARG A 199 11.03 -3.18 -14.19
C ARG A 199 10.39 -3.01 -12.82
N VAL A 200 10.79 -1.97 -12.09
CA VAL A 200 10.12 -1.59 -10.83
C VAL A 200 9.26 -0.36 -11.08
N ILE A 201 7.98 -0.46 -10.74
CA ILE A 201 7.01 0.61 -10.94
C ILE A 201 6.48 1.06 -9.58
N ASP A 202 6.66 2.36 -9.30
CA ASP A 202 5.93 3.05 -8.24
C ASP A 202 4.50 3.27 -8.72
N THR A 203 3.54 2.55 -8.13
CA THR A 203 2.13 2.63 -8.54
C THR A 203 1.49 3.96 -8.15
N GLY A 204 2.12 4.74 -7.26
CA GLY A 204 1.53 5.99 -6.76
C GLY A 204 0.23 5.79 -5.98
N THR A 205 -0.11 4.57 -5.59
CA THR A 205 -1.31 4.25 -4.81
C THR A 205 -1.01 3.16 -3.78
N ALA A 206 -2.05 2.58 -3.18
CA ALA A 206 -2.01 1.49 -2.21
C ALA A 206 -3.34 0.72 -2.26
N ALA A 207 -3.43 -0.34 -1.46
CA ALA A 207 -4.60 -1.20 -1.33
C ALA A 207 -5.13 -1.65 -2.70
N GLY A 208 -6.45 -1.78 -2.84
CA GLY A 208 -7.10 -2.15 -4.10
C GLY A 208 -6.80 -1.21 -5.27
N GLY A 209 -6.30 0.00 -5.04
CA GLY A 209 -5.76 0.82 -6.13
C GLY A 209 -4.53 0.17 -6.77
N GLN A 210 -3.60 -0.31 -5.94
CA GLN A 210 -2.43 -1.05 -6.38
C GLN A 210 -2.83 -2.44 -6.92
N GLY A 211 -3.83 -3.08 -6.32
CA GLY A 211 -4.42 -4.31 -6.84
C GLY A 211 -4.96 -4.16 -8.27
N LEU A 212 -5.71 -3.09 -8.57
CA LEU A 212 -6.19 -2.80 -9.92
C LEU A 212 -5.05 -2.57 -10.92
N VAL A 213 -3.97 -1.92 -10.51
CA VAL A 213 -2.77 -1.76 -11.35
C VAL A 213 -2.12 -3.12 -11.65
N ALA A 214 -2.05 -4.00 -10.64
CA ALA A 214 -1.52 -5.35 -10.82
C ALA A 214 -2.37 -6.21 -11.73
N LEU A 215 -3.70 -6.12 -11.63
CA LEU A 215 -4.62 -6.83 -12.52
C LEU A 215 -4.51 -6.33 -13.97
N ALA A 216 -4.35 -5.02 -14.18
CA ALA A 216 -4.14 -4.46 -15.52
C ALA A 216 -2.84 -4.96 -16.17
N ALA A 217 -1.74 -5.00 -15.40
CA ALA A 217 -0.47 -5.57 -15.86
C ALA A 217 -0.59 -7.07 -16.16
N ALA A 218 -1.21 -7.82 -15.25
CA ALA A 218 -1.39 -9.26 -15.37
C ALA A 218 -2.27 -9.65 -16.56
N ALA A 219 -3.29 -8.87 -16.89
CA ALA A 219 -4.12 -9.09 -18.06
C ALA A 219 -3.30 -9.06 -19.35
N VAL A 220 -2.43 -8.05 -19.52
CA VAL A 220 -1.55 -7.94 -20.69
C VAL A 220 -0.48 -9.04 -20.71
N ALA A 221 0.10 -9.37 -19.54
CA ALA A 221 1.09 -10.44 -19.44
C ALA A 221 0.50 -11.80 -19.82
N ARG A 222 -0.72 -12.10 -19.36
CA ARG A 222 -1.45 -13.33 -19.69
C ARG A 222 -1.86 -13.41 -21.16
N ALA A 223 -2.03 -12.27 -21.83
CA ALA A 223 -2.27 -12.19 -23.25
C ALA A 223 -0.99 -12.36 -24.10
N GLY A 224 0.17 -12.59 -23.47
CA GLY A 224 1.45 -12.75 -24.15
C GLY A 224 2.13 -11.43 -24.51
N GLY A 225 1.69 -10.31 -23.90
CA GLY A 225 2.31 -9.00 -24.11
C GLY A 225 3.77 -8.95 -23.65
N SER A 226 4.54 -8.12 -24.33
CA SER A 226 5.95 -7.84 -24.04
C SER A 226 6.13 -7.09 -22.70
N LEU A 227 7.37 -7.08 -22.19
CA LEU A 227 7.73 -6.33 -20.97
C LEU A 227 7.32 -4.85 -21.05
N ASP A 228 7.52 -4.22 -22.21
CA ASP A 228 7.18 -2.81 -22.42
C ASP A 228 5.66 -2.58 -22.44
N GLU A 229 4.88 -3.49 -23.02
CA GLU A 229 3.41 -3.42 -23.04
C GLU A 229 2.81 -3.62 -21.64
N VAL A 230 3.36 -4.58 -20.87
CA VAL A 230 2.96 -4.84 -19.48
C VAL A 230 3.31 -3.66 -18.58
N GLU A 231 4.51 -3.10 -18.73
CA GLU A 231 4.91 -1.87 -18.03
C GLU A 231 3.98 -0.71 -18.41
N ALA A 232 3.68 -0.52 -19.70
CA ALA A 232 2.80 0.53 -20.17
C ALA A 232 1.37 0.38 -19.60
N ALA A 233 0.83 -0.84 -19.55
CA ALA A 233 -0.46 -1.12 -18.94
C ALA A 233 -0.50 -0.76 -17.45
N ALA A 234 0.52 -1.17 -16.70
CA ALA A 234 0.66 -0.81 -15.29
C ALA A 234 0.73 0.72 -15.10
N ARG A 235 1.53 1.42 -15.91
CA ARG A 235 1.67 2.89 -15.84
C ARG A 235 0.38 3.62 -16.22
N ARG A 236 -0.35 3.15 -17.23
CA ARG A 236 -1.67 3.70 -17.61
C ARG A 236 -2.66 3.60 -16.47
N ALA A 237 -2.81 2.42 -15.88
CA ALA A 237 -3.69 2.22 -14.73
C ALA A 237 -3.24 3.08 -13.52
N ALA A 238 -1.95 3.07 -13.18
CA ALA A 238 -1.38 3.83 -12.07
C ALA A 238 -1.57 5.35 -12.22
N GLY A 239 -1.49 5.87 -13.44
CA GLY A 239 -1.70 7.30 -13.71
C GLY A 239 -3.15 7.77 -13.53
N ARG A 240 -4.11 6.84 -13.58
CA ARG A 240 -5.56 7.13 -13.55
C ARG A 240 -6.24 6.69 -12.26
N VAL A 241 -5.66 5.72 -11.56
CA VAL A 241 -6.26 5.14 -10.37
C VAL A 241 -6.46 6.17 -9.27
N ARG A 242 -7.65 6.12 -8.68
CA ARG A 242 -8.05 6.88 -7.51
C ARG A 242 -8.45 5.89 -6.44
N LEU A 243 -8.14 6.23 -5.20
CA LEU A 243 -8.61 5.50 -4.04
C LEU A 243 -9.22 6.50 -3.08
N VAL A 244 -10.45 6.26 -2.64
CA VAL A 244 -11.10 7.01 -1.58
C VAL A 244 -11.48 6.07 -0.46
N ALA A 245 -11.18 6.44 0.78
CA ALA A 245 -11.51 5.65 1.95
C ALA A 245 -12.15 6.51 3.03
N ALA A 246 -13.17 5.96 3.67
CA ALA A 246 -13.76 6.48 4.90
C ALA A 246 -13.24 5.68 6.09
N LEU A 247 -12.71 6.38 7.07
CA LEU A 247 -12.18 5.79 8.30
C LEU A 247 -13.16 6.01 9.45
N GLU A 248 -13.02 5.25 10.54
CA GLU A 248 -13.65 5.59 11.81
C GLU A 248 -12.94 6.79 12.45
N ARG A 249 -11.61 6.80 12.42
CA ARG A 249 -10.78 7.84 13.01
C ARG A 249 -9.46 8.00 12.25
N LEU A 250 -8.90 9.21 12.24
CA LEU A 250 -7.61 9.52 11.58
C LEU A 250 -6.38 9.34 12.48
N ASP A 251 -6.56 9.12 13.79
CA ASP A 251 -5.48 9.19 14.76
C ASP A 251 -4.36 8.18 14.48
N ARG A 252 -4.70 6.95 14.06
CA ARG A 252 -3.70 5.93 13.71
C ARG A 252 -2.90 6.29 12.46
N LEU A 253 -3.58 6.79 11.43
CA LEU A 253 -2.95 7.18 10.18
C LEU A 253 -2.01 8.38 10.38
N VAL A 254 -2.35 9.29 11.30
CA VAL A 254 -1.51 10.42 11.71
C VAL A 254 -0.32 9.95 12.56
N ARG A 255 -0.55 9.09 13.57
CA ARG A 255 0.53 8.57 14.44
C ARG A 255 1.57 7.76 13.66
N GLY A 256 1.15 7.02 12.63
CA GLY A 256 2.05 6.24 11.80
C GLY A 256 3.04 7.09 10.98
N GLY A 257 2.84 8.41 10.86
CA GLY A 257 3.77 9.30 10.15
C GLY A 257 3.80 9.15 8.63
N HIS A 258 3.13 8.13 8.08
CA HIS A 258 3.01 7.87 6.64
C HIS A 258 2.21 8.96 5.90
N VAL A 259 1.46 9.79 6.62
CA VAL A 259 0.64 10.86 6.04
C VAL A 259 0.76 12.18 6.82
N PRO A 260 1.91 12.87 6.73
CA PRO A 260 2.18 14.07 7.55
C PRO A 260 1.13 15.18 7.36
N GLY A 261 0.59 15.32 6.14
CA GLY A 261 -0.41 16.34 5.80
C GLY A 261 -1.78 16.16 6.49
N LEU A 262 -2.05 15.01 7.10
CA LEU A 262 -3.29 14.76 7.82
C LEU A 262 -3.21 15.13 9.31
N ALA A 263 -2.02 15.45 9.85
CA ALA A 263 -1.85 15.78 11.26
C ALA A 263 -2.72 16.95 11.71
N ALA A 264 -2.84 17.98 10.86
CA ALA A 264 -3.70 19.13 11.14
C ALA A 264 -5.19 18.76 11.24
N TRP A 265 -5.62 17.63 10.67
CA TRP A 265 -7.01 17.18 10.62
C TRP A 265 -7.41 16.27 11.79
N ALA A 266 -6.44 15.84 12.61
CA ALA A 266 -6.72 15.13 13.84
C ALA A 266 -7.56 16.03 14.78
N GLY A 267 -8.78 15.60 15.12
CA GLY A 267 -9.67 16.29 16.05
C GLY A 267 -10.82 17.10 15.44
N ARG A 268 -10.82 17.37 14.13
CA ARG A 268 -11.91 18.13 13.45
C ARG A 268 -13.13 17.28 13.03
N THR A 269 -13.09 15.98 13.30
CA THR A 269 -14.08 15.00 12.81
C THR A 269 -14.82 14.28 13.92
N LEU A 270 -14.89 14.85 15.13
CA LEU A 270 -15.62 14.22 16.22
C LEU A 270 -17.09 14.03 15.81
N GLY A 271 -17.59 12.79 15.80
CA GLY A 271 -18.94 12.46 15.35
C GLY A 271 -19.14 12.42 13.83
N LEU A 272 -18.07 12.52 13.03
CA LEU A 272 -18.09 12.38 11.58
C LEU A 272 -17.07 11.33 11.13
N ARG A 273 -17.33 10.67 10.00
CA ARG A 273 -16.40 9.74 9.35
C ARG A 273 -15.42 10.53 8.46
N PRO A 274 -14.11 10.55 8.76
CA PRO A 274 -13.12 11.18 7.90
C PRO A 274 -13.05 10.47 6.55
N LEU A 275 -12.97 11.23 5.45
CA LEU A 275 -12.70 10.69 4.12
C LEU A 275 -11.33 11.18 3.64
N VAL A 276 -10.58 10.30 3.00
CA VAL A 276 -9.29 10.62 2.37
C VAL A 276 -9.26 10.08 0.94
N GLU A 277 -8.60 10.81 0.05
CA GLU A 277 -8.27 10.36 -1.29
C GLU A 277 -6.76 10.12 -1.39
N LEU A 278 -6.37 8.98 -1.98
CA LEU A 278 -5.03 8.71 -2.47
C LEU A 278 -5.03 8.73 -4.00
N ARG A 279 -4.24 9.65 -4.57
CA ARG A 279 -4.04 9.78 -6.01
C ARG A 279 -2.64 10.28 -6.32
N ALA A 280 -1.94 9.66 -7.28
CA ALA A 280 -0.60 10.06 -7.71
C ALA A 280 0.40 10.26 -6.53
N GLY A 281 0.33 9.34 -5.57
CA GLY A 281 1.15 9.27 -4.36
C GLY A 281 0.82 10.34 -3.33
N ARG A 282 -0.25 11.14 -3.50
CA ARG A 282 -0.65 12.18 -2.54
C ARG A 282 -1.93 11.73 -1.84
N ILE A 283 -1.91 11.82 -0.51
CA ILE A 283 -3.11 11.63 0.31
C ILE A 283 -3.66 13.01 0.65
N ARG A 284 -4.96 13.21 0.42
CA ARG A 284 -5.67 14.46 0.70
C ARG A 284 -6.96 14.19 1.46
N PRO A 285 -7.30 15.00 2.47
CA PRO A 285 -8.60 14.90 3.12
C PRO A 285 -9.71 15.38 2.17
N LEU A 286 -10.85 14.70 2.21
CA LEU A 286 -12.09 15.11 1.57
C LEU A 286 -13.09 15.61 2.63
N ARG A 287 -14.25 16.11 2.18
CA ARG A 287 -15.33 16.49 3.10
C ARG A 287 -15.77 15.27 3.93
N PRO A 288 -15.81 15.36 5.27
CA PRO A 288 -16.11 14.22 6.13
C PRO A 288 -17.62 13.89 6.08
N ALA A 289 -17.97 12.61 6.19
CA ALA A 289 -19.35 12.11 6.09
C ALA A 289 -20.01 11.99 7.45
N ARG A 290 -21.33 12.11 7.51
CA ARG A 290 -22.11 11.98 8.75
C ARG A 290 -22.43 10.53 9.10
N SER A 291 -22.43 9.64 8.11
CA SER A 291 -22.72 8.22 8.25
C SER A 291 -21.89 7.41 7.26
N GLN A 292 -21.93 6.09 7.39
CA GLN A 292 -21.29 5.17 6.46
C GLN A 292 -21.96 5.22 5.08
N GLU A 293 -23.27 5.26 5.03
CA GLU A 293 -24.06 5.35 3.80
C GLU A 293 -23.76 6.67 3.06
N ALA A 294 -23.66 7.80 3.78
CA ALA A 294 -23.25 9.07 3.17
C ALA A 294 -21.79 9.05 2.65
N ALA A 295 -20.92 8.23 3.25
CA ALA A 295 -19.57 8.04 2.74
C ALA A 295 -19.57 7.18 1.46
N ILE A 296 -20.38 6.12 1.41
CA ILE A 296 -20.58 5.27 0.24
C ILE A 296 -21.09 6.10 -0.94
N GLU A 297 -22.15 6.89 -0.75
CA GLU A 297 -22.69 7.73 -1.82
C GLU A 297 -21.63 8.68 -2.39
N ARG A 298 -20.83 9.32 -1.53
CA ARG A 298 -19.74 10.21 -1.99
C ARG A 298 -18.65 9.49 -2.77
N MET A 299 -18.30 8.26 -2.38
CA MET A 299 -17.33 7.46 -3.13
C MET A 299 -17.86 7.11 -4.52
N VAL A 300 -19.14 6.75 -4.61
CA VAL A 300 -19.80 6.43 -5.88
C VAL A 300 -19.95 7.68 -6.74
N GLU A 301 -20.39 8.80 -6.19
CA GLU A 301 -20.42 10.10 -6.88
C GLU A 301 -19.05 10.47 -7.45
N ALA A 302 -18.00 10.43 -6.62
CA ALA A 302 -16.63 10.73 -7.04
C ALA A 302 -16.11 9.77 -8.12
N CYS A 303 -16.55 8.51 -8.11
CA CYS A 303 -16.24 7.52 -9.14
C CYS A 303 -16.85 7.90 -10.49
N LEU A 304 -18.14 8.27 -10.47
CA LEU A 304 -18.94 8.59 -11.65
C LEU A 304 -18.60 9.96 -12.26
N GLU A 305 -18.12 10.92 -11.48
CA GLU A 305 -17.67 12.24 -11.95
C GLU A 305 -16.60 12.14 -13.06
N GLY A 306 -15.77 11.08 -13.05
CA GLY A 306 -14.69 10.88 -14.02
C GLY A 306 -15.02 10.02 -15.25
N GLY A 307 -16.20 9.38 -15.29
CA GLY A 307 -16.51 8.30 -16.24
C GLY A 307 -17.32 8.69 -17.47
N ARG A 308 -17.36 9.97 -17.84
CA ARG A 308 -18.26 10.48 -18.89
C ARG A 308 -17.58 10.39 -20.27
N GLY A 309 -17.47 9.18 -20.81
CA GLY A 309 -16.85 8.99 -22.14
C GLY A 309 -16.86 7.58 -22.71
N GLY A 310 -17.73 6.67 -22.25
CA GLY A 310 -17.81 5.30 -22.77
C GLY A 310 -16.64 4.38 -22.37
N GLY A 311 -15.81 4.80 -21.42
CA GLY A 311 -14.70 3.99 -20.90
C GLY A 311 -15.17 2.81 -20.04
N ARG A 312 -14.33 1.79 -19.93
CA ARG A 312 -14.56 0.63 -19.04
C ARG A 312 -14.12 0.97 -17.62
N LEU A 313 -15.02 0.75 -16.66
CA LEU A 313 -14.71 0.95 -15.24
C LEU A 313 -14.06 -0.31 -14.66
N HIS A 314 -12.95 -0.13 -13.95
CA HIS A 314 -12.41 -1.15 -13.06
C HIS A 314 -12.44 -0.63 -11.63
N ALA A 315 -12.98 -1.43 -10.70
CA ALA A 315 -13.24 -1.01 -9.34
C ALA A 315 -12.88 -2.08 -8.31
N ALA A 316 -12.49 -1.64 -7.12
CA ALA A 316 -12.23 -2.48 -5.96
C ALA A 316 -12.87 -1.84 -4.73
N ALA A 317 -13.86 -2.52 -4.14
CA ALA A 317 -14.37 -2.15 -2.83
C ALA A 317 -13.51 -2.82 -1.75
N MET A 318 -13.24 -2.11 -0.66
CA MET A 318 -12.30 -2.57 0.36
C MET A 318 -12.82 -2.31 1.76
N HIS A 319 -12.42 -3.15 2.71
CA HIS A 319 -12.81 -2.98 4.12
C HIS A 319 -11.73 -3.39 5.12
N ALA A 320 -11.77 -2.81 6.32
CA ALA A 320 -11.08 -3.34 7.50
C ALA A 320 -12.13 -3.89 8.48
N LEU A 321 -12.29 -5.22 8.55
CA LEU A 321 -13.33 -5.86 9.38
C LEU A 321 -14.78 -5.36 9.16
N ALA A 322 -15.10 -4.87 7.95
CA ALA A 322 -16.44 -4.39 7.59
C ALA A 322 -16.91 -4.93 6.22
N PRO A 323 -16.91 -6.26 5.99
CA PRO A 323 -17.21 -6.85 4.67
C PRO A 323 -18.56 -6.41 4.11
N GLY A 324 -19.62 -6.47 4.93
CA GLY A 324 -20.96 -6.08 4.48
C GLY A 324 -21.08 -4.62 4.04
N ALA A 325 -20.21 -3.73 4.52
CA ALA A 325 -20.21 -2.34 4.06
C ALA A 325 -19.51 -2.16 2.70
N ALA A 326 -18.42 -2.90 2.45
CA ALA A 326 -17.78 -2.92 1.13
C ALA A 326 -18.67 -3.61 0.09
N GLU A 327 -19.42 -4.64 0.47
CA GLU A 327 -20.42 -5.27 -0.40
C GLU A 327 -21.53 -4.29 -0.76
N ARG A 328 -22.11 -3.56 0.22
CA ARG A 328 -23.10 -2.51 -0.06
C ARG A 328 -22.57 -1.42 -0.98
N LEU A 329 -21.33 -0.99 -0.77
CA LEU A 329 -20.64 -0.04 -1.65
C LEU A 329 -20.57 -0.57 -3.09
N LEU A 330 -20.18 -1.83 -3.28
CA LEU A 330 -20.06 -2.42 -4.61
C LEU A 330 -21.43 -2.61 -5.28
N VAL A 331 -22.44 -3.05 -4.53
CA VAL A 331 -23.84 -3.14 -5.01
C VAL A 331 -24.34 -1.77 -5.47
N ARG A 332 -24.11 -0.73 -4.66
CA ARG A 332 -24.50 0.64 -4.98
C ARG A 332 -23.80 1.17 -6.23
N LEU A 333 -22.52 0.83 -6.43
CA LEU A 333 -21.76 1.17 -7.63
C LEU A 333 -22.35 0.47 -8.87
N ARG A 334 -22.56 -0.85 -8.80
CA ARG A 334 -23.13 -1.65 -9.89
C ARG A 334 -24.51 -1.17 -10.34
N ALA A 335 -25.32 -0.69 -9.40
CA ALA A 335 -26.61 -0.09 -9.72
C ALA A 335 -26.50 1.19 -10.58
N ALA A 336 -25.35 1.86 -10.59
CA ALA A 336 -25.10 3.04 -11.42
C ALA A 336 -24.30 2.72 -12.69
N VAL A 337 -23.35 1.79 -12.62
CA VAL A 337 -22.52 1.36 -13.74
C VAL A 337 -21.93 -0.02 -13.44
N GLU A 338 -22.05 -0.96 -14.38
CA GLU A 338 -21.42 -2.27 -14.22
C GLU A 338 -19.92 -2.18 -14.56
N PRO A 339 -19.01 -2.49 -13.62
CA PRO A 339 -17.57 -2.47 -13.89
C PRO A 339 -17.15 -3.68 -14.75
N ALA A 340 -16.20 -3.47 -15.67
CA ALA A 340 -15.51 -4.53 -16.40
C ALA A 340 -14.66 -5.43 -15.47
N THR A 341 -14.20 -4.87 -14.35
CA THR A 341 -13.57 -5.63 -13.27
C THR A 341 -14.03 -5.08 -11.94
N ALA A 342 -14.47 -5.97 -11.06
CA ALA A 342 -14.96 -5.63 -9.73
C ALA A 342 -14.59 -6.71 -8.73
N TYR A 343 -14.06 -6.33 -7.57
CA TYR A 343 -13.88 -7.23 -6.44
C TYR A 343 -14.08 -6.52 -5.10
N VAL A 344 -14.35 -7.32 -4.07
CA VAL A 344 -14.29 -6.90 -2.66
C VAL A 344 -13.03 -7.51 -2.05
N GLY A 345 -12.22 -6.69 -1.39
CA GLY A 345 -10.97 -7.14 -0.75
C GLY A 345 -10.85 -6.68 0.70
N PRO A 346 -10.43 -7.56 1.63
CA PRO A 346 -10.06 -7.12 2.96
C PRO A 346 -8.74 -6.33 2.90
N PHE A 347 -8.63 -5.29 3.72
CA PHE A 347 -7.33 -4.70 4.04
C PHE A 347 -6.47 -5.74 4.74
N SER A 348 -5.19 -5.81 4.36
CA SER A 348 -4.22 -6.63 5.06
C SER A 348 -4.00 -6.10 6.48
N SER A 349 -3.49 -6.97 7.35
CA SER A 349 -3.18 -6.67 8.73
C SER A 349 -2.18 -5.51 8.86
N VAL A 350 -1.21 -5.39 7.94
CA VAL A 350 -0.32 -4.21 7.86
C VAL A 350 -1.09 -2.90 7.63
N MET A 351 -2.08 -2.88 6.73
CA MET A 351 -2.86 -1.68 6.51
C MET A 351 -3.79 -1.35 7.68
N VAL A 352 -4.40 -2.37 8.31
CA VAL A 352 -5.26 -2.17 9.47
C VAL A 352 -4.50 -1.64 10.68
N ALA A 353 -3.21 -1.94 10.82
CA ALA A 353 -2.37 -1.29 11.83
C ALA A 353 -2.35 0.25 11.70
N HIS A 354 -2.42 0.77 10.47
CA HIS A 354 -2.41 2.22 10.19
C HIS A 354 -3.80 2.84 10.15
N THR A 355 -4.82 2.10 9.71
CA THR A 355 -6.17 2.66 9.52
C THR A 355 -7.13 2.36 10.66
N GLY A 356 -6.85 1.31 11.44
CA GLY A 356 -7.81 0.72 12.37
C GLY A 356 -8.95 -0.03 11.67
N PRO A 357 -9.83 -0.69 12.45
CA PRO A 357 -11.03 -1.37 11.94
C PRO A 357 -12.11 -0.37 11.50
N GLY A 358 -13.11 -0.86 10.77
CA GLY A 358 -14.29 -0.09 10.33
C GLY A 358 -14.07 0.74 9.06
N LEU A 359 -12.86 0.72 8.48
CA LEU A 359 -12.60 1.37 7.21
C LEU A 359 -13.45 0.75 6.10
N VAL A 360 -13.95 1.60 5.21
CA VAL A 360 -14.55 1.22 3.91
C VAL A 360 -13.94 2.11 2.85
N GLY A 361 -13.58 1.55 1.70
CA GLY A 361 -13.01 2.33 0.60
C GLY A 361 -13.38 1.81 -0.78
N LEU A 362 -13.28 2.70 -1.75
CA LEU A 362 -13.41 2.41 -3.17
C LEU A 362 -12.11 2.82 -3.87
N ALA A 363 -11.52 1.91 -4.62
CA ALA A 363 -10.51 2.24 -5.61
C ALA A 363 -11.08 2.01 -7.01
N TRP A 364 -10.71 2.86 -7.96
CA TRP A 364 -11.18 2.74 -9.33
C TRP A 364 -10.24 3.41 -10.33
N TRP A 365 -10.34 3.00 -11.58
CA TRP A 365 -9.87 3.76 -12.73
C TRP A 365 -10.76 3.51 -13.93
N TRP A 366 -10.79 4.48 -14.84
CA TRP A 366 -11.49 4.38 -16.11
C TRP A 366 -10.48 4.11 -17.22
N GLU A 367 -10.64 2.96 -17.87
CA GLU A 367 -9.96 2.62 -19.10
C GLU A 367 -10.68 3.31 -20.25
N GLU A 368 -9.96 4.08 -21.07
CA GLU A 368 -10.57 4.73 -22.23
C GLU A 368 -10.98 3.68 -23.26
N ALA A 369 -12.09 3.94 -23.96
CA ALA A 369 -12.39 3.17 -25.16
C ALA A 369 -11.29 3.44 -26.19
N GLU A 370 -10.73 2.38 -26.79
CA GLU A 370 -9.84 2.54 -27.93
C GLU A 370 -10.62 3.28 -29.04
N ALA A 371 -10.12 4.44 -29.44
CA ALA A 371 -10.70 5.18 -30.55
C ALA A 371 -10.42 4.41 -31.85
N GLY A 372 -11.38 3.59 -32.28
CA GLY A 372 -11.40 2.99 -33.62
C GLY A 372 -11.42 1.46 -33.66
N VAL A 373 -12.54 0.87 -33.29
CA VAL A 373 -13.09 -0.27 -34.03
C VAL A 373 -14.58 0.04 -34.19
N GLU A 374 -14.97 0.55 -35.37
CA GLU A 374 -16.37 0.49 -35.77
C GLU A 374 -16.77 -1.00 -35.73
N GLU A 375 -17.69 -1.37 -34.84
CA GLU A 375 -18.39 -2.64 -34.97
C GLU A 375 -19.02 -2.68 -36.36
N PRO A 376 -18.85 -3.76 -37.15
CA PRO A 376 -19.55 -3.85 -38.41
C PRO A 376 -21.05 -3.86 -38.10
N LEU A 377 -21.75 -2.87 -38.66
CA LEU A 377 -23.20 -2.81 -38.72
C LEU A 377 -23.74 -4.21 -39.07
N VAL A 378 -24.33 -4.88 -38.08
CA VAL A 378 -25.10 -6.10 -38.30
C VAL A 378 -26.20 -5.71 -39.28
N GLY A 379 -26.15 -6.36 -40.44
CA GLY A 379 -26.88 -6.00 -41.63
C GLY A 379 -28.37 -5.81 -41.37
N ALA A 380 -28.90 -4.74 -41.98
CA ALA A 380 -30.29 -4.66 -42.35
C ALA A 380 -30.65 -5.93 -43.14
N ALA A 381 -31.39 -6.83 -42.50
CA ALA A 381 -32.08 -7.90 -43.21
C ALA A 381 -33.11 -7.23 -44.11
N ALA A 382 -32.81 -7.27 -45.40
CA ALA A 382 -33.67 -6.84 -46.48
C ALA A 382 -35.02 -7.55 -46.38
N ALA A 383 -36.09 -6.77 -46.52
CA ALA A 383 -37.39 -7.26 -46.90
C ALA A 383 -37.27 -8.05 -48.22
N VAL A 384 -37.76 -9.28 -48.22
CA VAL A 384 -37.99 -10.06 -49.45
C VAL A 384 -39.45 -9.85 -49.84
N PRO A 385 -39.74 -9.25 -51.01
CA PRO A 385 -41.08 -9.29 -51.59
C PRO A 385 -41.17 -10.44 -52.61
N ALA A 386 -42.15 -11.33 -52.40
CA ALA A 386 -43.05 -11.93 -53.41
C ALA A 386 -43.95 -12.93 -52.71
#